data_AF-A0A452XWC9-F1
#
_entry.id   AF-A0A452XWC9-F1
#
_cell.length_a   1.000
_cell.length_b   1.000
_cell.length_c   1.000
_cell.angle_alpha   90.00
_cell.angle_beta   90.00
_cell.angle_gamma   90.00
#
_symmetry.space_group_name_H-M   'P 1'
#
loop_
_entity.id
_entity.type
_entity.pdbx_description
1 polymer ?
#
loop_
_entity_poly.entity_id
_entity_poly.type
_entity_poly.pdbx_seq_one_letter_code
_entity_poly.pdbx_strand_id
1 'polypeptide(L)'
;VGLLLQALGYPSTTIIYLAGSETFGGQRILIPLRAMYANLVDRTSLCSQRELSDLAGPESPLSSDLPHPPPPKSEKELIEEWKKAGPRPRPLPPPPARPFYAHEKEGWYGWIGENDTEPDPSPIEFRRQAHRLLWDALDYFVSVQADAFFPGFHNDGSGWPDYSSLIMGHRLYQTPSGITYRPDRKTVATLFENVSDHLYHPPRNWTMAARQHLNNSARIEGIKMSATMSKPASFLAHPLPECSCRTAKSPVVQPVKDKHGALLFGGEEDCPDWMVRTLALVPTKNNEPQSEDYEGELPEDDPSQDTQQESDRSDTNKSEQDEEMDPDD
;
A
#
# COMPACT_ATOMS: atom_id res chain seq x y z
N VAL A 1 -12.57 12.20 5.32
CA VAL A 1 -11.39 12.32 6.21
C VAL A 1 -11.05 13.77 6.53
N GLY A 2 -10.84 14.64 5.54
CA GLY A 2 -10.44 16.03 5.79
C GLY A 2 -11.32 16.82 6.77
N LEU A 3 -12.65 16.70 6.63
CA LEU A 3 -13.62 17.33 7.55
C LEU A 3 -13.54 16.77 8.99
N LEU A 4 -13.19 15.49 9.15
CA LEU A 4 -13.03 14.86 10.47
C LEU A 4 -11.75 15.36 11.16
N LEU A 5 -10.65 15.49 10.39
CA LEU A 5 -9.40 16.08 10.89
C LEU A 5 -9.60 17.55 11.26
N GLN A 6 -10.37 18.30 10.45
CA GLN A 6 -10.71 19.68 10.75
C GLN A 6 -11.53 19.76 12.04
N ALA A 7 -12.47 18.84 12.25
CA ALA A 7 -13.27 18.79 13.48
C ALA A 7 -12.43 18.50 14.72
N LEU A 8 -11.37 17.69 14.58
CA LEU A 8 -10.37 17.45 15.64
C LEU A 8 -9.50 18.68 15.93
N GLY A 9 -9.43 19.64 14.99
CA GLY A 9 -8.67 20.87 15.13
C GLY A 9 -7.28 20.84 14.49
N TYR A 10 -7.02 19.87 13.61
CA TYR A 10 -5.79 19.88 12.82
C TYR A 10 -5.79 21.08 11.86
N PRO A 11 -4.73 21.91 11.85
CA PRO A 11 -4.63 23.04 10.93
C PRO A 11 -4.41 22.56 9.49
N SER A 12 -4.74 23.39 8.50
CA SER A 12 -4.50 23.08 7.07
C SER A 12 -3.03 22.90 6.70
N THR A 13 -2.11 23.35 7.57
CA THR A 13 -0.66 23.15 7.46
C THR A 13 -0.18 21.79 7.98
N THR A 14 -1.08 20.96 8.52
CA THR A 14 -0.74 19.61 8.99
C THR A 14 -0.16 18.80 7.83
N ILE A 15 0.99 18.15 8.06
CA ILE A 15 1.59 17.22 7.11
C ILE A 15 0.82 15.91 7.18
N ILE A 16 0.26 15.48 6.05
CA ILE A 16 -0.53 14.24 5.96
C ILE A 16 0.16 13.30 4.99
N TYR A 17 0.64 12.18 5.51
CA TYR A 17 1.12 11.08 4.68
C TYR A 17 -0.03 10.23 4.15
N LEU A 18 -0.02 9.97 2.84
CA LEU A 18 -1.02 9.17 2.15
C LEU A 18 -0.44 7.77 1.86
N ALA A 19 -0.83 6.80 2.68
CA ALA A 19 -0.52 5.39 2.43
C ALA A 19 -1.53 4.77 1.44
N GLY A 20 -1.03 4.11 0.40
CA GLY A 20 -1.84 3.31 -0.52
C GLY A 20 -2.83 4.09 -1.40
N SER A 21 -2.61 5.39 -1.62
CA SER A 21 -3.56 6.26 -2.34
C SER A 21 -3.88 5.79 -3.77
N GLU A 22 -2.91 5.19 -4.46
CA GLU A 22 -3.09 4.65 -5.81
C GLU A 22 -4.21 3.60 -5.89
N THR A 23 -4.37 2.80 -4.85
CA THR A 23 -5.38 1.72 -4.81
C THR A 23 -6.82 2.26 -4.71
N PHE A 24 -6.98 3.49 -4.23
CA PHE A 24 -8.28 4.14 -4.04
C PHE A 24 -8.50 5.28 -5.04
N GLY A 25 -8.09 5.09 -6.30
CA GLY A 25 -8.30 6.04 -7.39
C GLY A 25 -7.27 7.17 -7.47
N GLY A 26 -6.16 7.05 -6.73
CA GLY A 26 -4.99 7.90 -6.85
C GLY A 26 -5.25 9.38 -6.58
N GLN A 27 -4.50 10.23 -7.27
CA GLN A 27 -4.53 11.68 -7.06
C GLN A 27 -5.91 12.32 -7.34
N ARG A 28 -6.71 11.73 -8.23
CA ARG A 28 -8.03 12.29 -8.62
C ARG A 28 -9.01 12.32 -7.45
N ILE A 29 -9.05 11.24 -6.65
CA ILE A 29 -9.98 11.14 -5.51
C ILE A 29 -9.50 12.01 -4.32
N LEU A 30 -8.23 12.37 -4.30
CA LEU A 30 -7.60 13.14 -3.23
C LEU A 30 -7.68 14.67 -3.42
N ILE A 31 -8.17 15.15 -4.56
CA ILE A 31 -8.30 16.60 -4.86
C ILE A 31 -9.01 17.36 -3.73
N PRO A 32 -10.17 16.91 -3.20
CA PRO A 32 -10.84 17.64 -2.12
C PRO A 32 -10.04 17.69 -0.83
N LEU A 33 -9.31 16.61 -0.51
CA LEU A 33 -8.43 16.59 0.66
C LEU A 33 -7.27 17.56 0.49
N ARG A 34 -6.71 17.65 -0.72
CA ARG A 34 -5.63 18.58 -1.08
C ARG A 34 -6.04 20.04 -1.08
N ALA A 35 -7.30 20.32 -1.38
CA ALA A 35 -7.86 21.66 -1.22
C ALA A 35 -7.95 22.07 0.27
N MET A 36 -8.11 21.12 1.20
CA MET A 36 -8.19 21.39 2.64
C MET A 36 -6.82 21.41 3.34
N TYR A 37 -5.91 20.53 2.91
CA TYR A 37 -4.57 20.38 3.48
C TYR A 37 -3.55 20.44 2.36
N ALA A 38 -2.73 21.49 2.33
CA ALA A 38 -1.76 21.70 1.27
C ALA A 38 -0.57 20.73 1.35
N ASN A 39 -0.22 20.31 2.57
CA ASN A 39 0.95 19.47 2.87
C ASN A 39 0.62 17.98 2.83
N LEU A 40 0.07 17.50 1.71
CA LEU A 40 -0.10 16.08 1.47
C LEU A 40 1.17 15.51 0.83
N VAL A 41 1.70 14.48 1.46
CA VAL A 41 2.93 13.80 1.06
C VAL A 41 2.63 12.32 0.84
N ASP A 42 3.37 11.71 -0.07
CA ASP A 42 3.37 10.28 -0.35
C ASP A 42 4.83 9.77 -0.44
N ARG A 43 5.01 8.47 -0.68
CA ARG A 43 6.33 7.85 -0.85
C ARG A 43 7.20 8.52 -1.91
N THR A 44 6.60 9.08 -2.98
CA THR A 44 7.36 9.75 -4.05
C THR A 44 7.91 11.11 -3.62
N SER A 45 7.26 11.72 -2.63
CA SER A 45 7.75 12.97 -2.01
C SER A 45 8.69 12.74 -0.83
N LEU A 46 8.62 11.57 -0.17
CA LEU A 46 9.50 11.24 0.96
C LEU A 46 10.87 10.74 0.52
N CYS A 47 10.92 9.96 -0.56
CA CYS A 47 12.15 9.34 -1.05
C CYS A 47 12.57 9.95 -2.39
N SER A 48 13.87 10.17 -2.54
CA SER A 48 14.45 10.52 -3.83
C SER A 48 14.37 9.34 -4.80
N GLN A 49 14.44 9.63 -6.10
CA GLN A 49 14.46 8.58 -7.13
C GLN A 49 15.60 7.56 -6.90
N ARG A 50 16.74 8.01 -6.38
CA ARG A 50 17.88 7.14 -6.06
C ARG A 50 17.56 6.19 -4.92
N GLU A 51 17.04 6.69 -3.79
CA GLU A 51 16.66 5.86 -2.65
C GLU A 51 15.59 4.82 -3.01
N LEU A 52 14.63 5.18 -3.87
CA LEU A 52 13.63 4.23 -4.38
C LEU A 52 14.24 3.16 -5.27
N SER A 53 15.20 3.52 -6.13
CA SER A 53 15.96 2.56 -6.94
C SER A 53 16.83 1.64 -6.08
N ASP A 54 17.48 2.19 -5.05
CA ASP A 54 18.30 1.41 -4.11
C ASP A 54 17.44 0.43 -3.31
N LEU A 55 16.22 0.81 -2.95
CA LEU A 55 15.26 -0.07 -2.27
C LEU A 55 14.78 -1.24 -3.15
N ALA A 56 14.51 -0.98 -4.44
CA ALA A 56 14.16 -2.04 -5.38
C ALA A 56 15.36 -2.98 -5.63
N GLY A 57 16.56 -2.41 -5.61
CA GLY A 57 17.80 -3.12 -5.88
C GLY A 57 18.03 -3.35 -7.39
N PRO A 58 19.14 -4.01 -7.73
CA PRO A 58 19.47 -4.28 -9.13
C PRO A 58 18.52 -5.31 -9.73
N GLU A 59 17.89 -4.97 -10.86
CA GLU A 59 17.02 -5.87 -11.60
C GLU A 59 17.71 -6.46 -12.82
N SER A 60 17.49 -7.76 -13.06
CA SER A 60 17.92 -8.36 -14.32
C SER A 60 17.11 -7.79 -15.49
N PRO A 61 17.72 -7.56 -16.66
CA PRO A 61 16.95 -7.25 -17.86
C PRO A 61 16.01 -8.43 -18.17
N LEU A 62 14.74 -8.12 -18.42
CA LEU A 62 13.80 -9.12 -18.91
C LEU A 62 14.15 -9.42 -20.37
N SER A 63 14.08 -10.70 -20.76
CA SER A 63 14.21 -11.05 -22.18
C SER A 63 13.11 -10.33 -22.94
N SER A 64 13.48 -9.46 -23.89
CA SER A 64 12.54 -9.00 -24.89
C SER A 64 12.35 -10.17 -25.87
N ASP A 65 11.51 -11.14 -25.52
CA ASP A 65 11.05 -12.15 -26.48
C ASP A 65 10.08 -11.44 -27.44
N LEU A 66 10.60 -10.50 -28.22
CA LEU A 66 9.90 -9.94 -29.35
C LEU A 66 9.53 -11.11 -30.25
N PRO A 67 8.23 -11.34 -30.53
CA PRO A 67 7.83 -12.34 -31.49
C PRO A 67 8.61 -12.03 -32.77
N HIS A 68 9.51 -12.93 -33.14
CA HIS A 68 10.17 -12.79 -34.43
C HIS A 68 9.06 -12.86 -35.47
N PRO A 69 8.97 -11.88 -36.39
CA PRO A 69 8.03 -11.98 -37.48
C PRO A 69 8.27 -13.35 -38.13
N PRO A 70 7.21 -14.11 -38.45
CA PRO A 70 7.40 -15.38 -39.12
C PRO A 70 8.28 -15.13 -40.34
N PRO A 71 9.26 -16.01 -40.61
CA PRO A 71 10.16 -15.81 -41.74
C PRO A 71 9.32 -15.59 -43.00
N PRO A 72 9.70 -14.63 -43.86
CA PRO A 72 8.95 -14.33 -45.07
C PRO A 72 8.83 -15.62 -45.89
N LYS A 73 7.59 -16.01 -46.21
CA LYS A 73 7.33 -17.21 -47.01
C LYS A 73 7.97 -17.06 -48.37
N SER A 74 8.59 -18.13 -48.86
CA SER A 74 9.14 -18.17 -50.21
C SER A 74 8.04 -18.09 -51.26
N GLU A 75 8.36 -17.59 -52.45
CA GLU A 75 7.41 -17.45 -53.56
C GLU A 75 6.72 -18.78 -53.90
N LYS A 76 7.42 -19.91 -53.73
CA LYS A 76 6.88 -21.25 -53.97
C LYS A 76 5.80 -21.64 -52.95
N GLU A 77 6.05 -21.36 -51.67
CA GLU A 77 5.09 -21.64 -50.58
C GLU A 77 3.82 -20.80 -50.73
N LEU A 78 3.96 -19.54 -51.15
CA LEU A 78 2.83 -18.67 -51.44
C LEU A 78 1.95 -19.22 -52.59
N ILE A 79 2.59 -19.75 -53.65
CA ILE A 79 1.90 -20.37 -54.79
C ILE A 79 1.19 -21.66 -54.39
N GLU A 80 1.76 -22.47 -53.51
CA GLU A 80 1.15 -23.71 -53.02
C GLU A 80 -0.05 -23.44 -52.11
N GLU A 81 0.05 -22.48 -51.20
CA GLU A 81 -1.08 -22.02 -50.38
C GLU A 81 -2.21 -21.44 -51.25
N TRP A 82 -1.84 -20.68 -52.29
CA TRP A 82 -2.79 -20.13 -53.26
C TRP A 82 -3.57 -21.21 -54.01
N LYS A 83 -2.90 -22.29 -54.44
CA LYS A 83 -3.54 -23.42 -55.13
C LYS A 83 -4.45 -24.24 -54.22
N LYS A 84 -4.18 -24.26 -52.91
CA LYS A 84 -4.97 -24.98 -51.91
C LYS A 84 -6.17 -24.18 -51.41
N ALA A 85 -6.18 -22.85 -51.59
CA ALA A 85 -7.29 -22.00 -51.19
C ALA A 85 -8.51 -22.21 -52.12
N GLY A 86 -9.66 -22.53 -51.53
CA GLY A 86 -10.92 -22.74 -52.26
C GLY A 86 -11.43 -21.49 -53.00
N PRO A 87 -12.48 -21.61 -53.83
CA PRO A 87 -12.96 -20.52 -54.69
C PRO A 87 -13.51 -19.35 -53.85
N ARG A 88 -12.75 -18.26 -53.74
CA ARG A 88 -13.20 -17.00 -53.12
C ARG A 88 -13.76 -16.04 -54.17
N PRO A 89 -14.88 -15.35 -53.90
CA PRO A 89 -15.31 -14.21 -54.72
C PRO A 89 -14.33 -13.04 -54.51
N ARG A 90 -13.83 -12.46 -55.62
CA ARG A 90 -12.91 -11.30 -55.59
C ARG A 90 -13.62 -10.08 -54.97
N PRO A 91 -13.07 -9.54 -53.87
CA PRO A 91 -12.31 -8.28 -53.97
C PRO A 91 -10.81 -8.53 -53.79
N LEU A 92 -10.00 -7.46 -53.93
CA LEU A 92 -8.54 -7.45 -53.81
C LEU A 92 -8.04 -8.34 -52.65
N PRO A 93 -6.86 -8.98 -52.79
CA PRO A 93 -6.31 -9.80 -51.72
C PRO A 93 -6.31 -8.98 -50.43
N PRO A 94 -6.79 -9.55 -49.31
CA PRO A 94 -6.69 -8.85 -48.05
C PRO A 94 -5.21 -8.45 -47.86
N PRO A 95 -4.94 -7.25 -47.31
CA PRO A 95 -3.58 -6.87 -46.99
C PRO A 95 -2.92 -8.02 -46.21
N PRO A 96 -1.62 -8.29 -46.44
CA PRO A 96 -0.90 -9.32 -45.71
C PRO A 96 -1.21 -9.17 -44.23
N ALA A 97 -1.49 -10.30 -43.56
CA ALA A 97 -1.80 -10.28 -42.14
C ALA A 97 -0.74 -9.44 -41.43
N ARG A 98 -1.17 -8.39 -40.71
CA ARG A 98 -0.22 -7.58 -39.97
C ARG A 98 0.53 -8.51 -39.02
N PRO A 99 1.84 -8.32 -38.83
CA PRO A 99 2.51 -9.01 -37.74
C PRO A 99 1.74 -8.69 -36.46
N PHE A 100 1.34 -9.74 -35.73
CA PHE A 100 0.80 -9.57 -34.39
C PHE A 100 1.84 -8.84 -33.56
N TYR A 101 1.48 -7.71 -32.99
CA TYR A 101 2.40 -6.98 -32.13
C TYR A 101 2.60 -7.75 -30.82
N ALA A 102 3.76 -7.60 -30.18
CA ALA A 102 4.06 -8.28 -28.92
C ALA A 102 2.96 -8.08 -27.87
N HIS A 103 2.46 -6.85 -27.73
CA HIS A 103 1.37 -6.50 -26.80
C HIS A 103 0.00 -7.11 -27.15
N GLU A 104 -0.18 -7.67 -28.36
CA GLU A 104 -1.43 -8.33 -28.75
C GLU A 104 -1.42 -9.83 -28.39
N LYS A 105 -0.23 -10.42 -28.27
CA LYS A 105 -0.04 -11.78 -27.74
C LYS A 105 0.13 -11.78 -26.23
N GLU A 106 0.71 -10.72 -25.69
CA GLU A 106 0.91 -10.56 -24.26
C GLU A 106 -0.35 -10.00 -23.58
N GLY A 107 -0.65 -10.53 -22.39
CA GLY A 107 -1.74 -10.04 -21.57
C GLY A 107 -3.13 -10.49 -22.02
N TRP A 108 -4.14 -9.73 -21.60
CA TRP A 108 -5.53 -10.16 -21.63
C TRP A 108 -6.09 -10.40 -23.04
N TYR A 109 -5.65 -9.63 -24.05
CA TYR A 109 -6.14 -9.76 -25.43
C TYR A 109 -5.61 -11.00 -26.17
N GLY A 110 -4.34 -11.38 -25.94
CA GLY A 110 -3.76 -12.59 -26.52
C GLY A 110 -4.38 -13.85 -25.95
N TRP A 111 -4.68 -13.83 -24.65
CA TRP A 111 -5.33 -14.92 -23.95
C TRP A 111 -6.70 -15.31 -24.52
N ILE A 112 -7.62 -14.34 -24.69
CA ILE A 112 -9.00 -14.60 -25.17
C ILE A 112 -9.00 -15.29 -26.54
N GLY A 113 -7.96 -15.06 -27.35
CA GLY A 113 -7.84 -15.65 -28.68
C GLY A 113 -7.22 -17.05 -28.72
N GLU A 114 -6.43 -17.43 -27.70
CA GLU A 114 -5.60 -18.65 -27.76
C GLU A 114 -6.10 -19.77 -26.85
N ASN A 115 -6.53 -19.48 -25.61
CA ASN A 115 -6.93 -20.50 -24.62
C ASN A 115 -8.10 -20.05 -23.73
N ASP A 116 -8.95 -20.98 -23.30
CA ASP A 116 -10.06 -20.71 -22.36
C ASP A 116 -9.59 -20.52 -20.89
N THR A 117 -8.30 -20.71 -20.61
CA THR A 117 -7.71 -20.69 -19.25
C THR A 117 -6.76 -19.51 -19.07
N GLU A 118 -6.98 -18.70 -18.03
CA GLU A 118 -6.18 -17.51 -17.70
C GLU A 118 -4.67 -17.85 -17.70
N PRO A 119 -3.82 -17.06 -18.37
CA PRO A 119 -2.40 -17.36 -18.49
C PRO A 119 -1.67 -17.06 -17.18
N ASP A 120 -0.54 -17.74 -16.96
CA ASP A 120 0.35 -17.39 -15.86
C ASP A 120 0.85 -15.94 -15.99
N PRO A 121 1.06 -15.21 -14.87
CA PRO A 121 1.54 -13.84 -14.92
C PRO A 121 2.88 -13.75 -15.64
N SER A 122 3.07 -12.70 -16.44
CA SER A 122 4.35 -12.47 -17.12
C SER A 122 5.45 -12.08 -16.10
N PRO A 123 6.74 -12.31 -16.42
CA PRO A 123 7.84 -11.89 -15.56
C PRO A 123 7.83 -10.39 -15.19
N ILE A 124 7.36 -9.53 -16.10
CA ILE A 124 7.18 -8.09 -15.83
C ILE A 124 6.08 -7.83 -14.82
N GLU A 125 5.01 -8.64 -14.82
CA GLU A 125 3.92 -8.52 -13.86
C GLU A 125 4.37 -8.95 -12.46
N PHE A 126 5.09 -10.07 -12.34
CA PHE A 126 5.68 -10.50 -11.06
C PHE A 126 6.62 -9.45 -10.47
N ARG A 127 7.44 -8.83 -11.32
CA ARG A 127 8.34 -7.75 -10.91
C ARG A 127 7.59 -6.53 -10.41
N ARG A 128 6.56 -6.09 -11.15
CA ARG A 128 5.69 -4.98 -10.74
C ARG A 128 4.99 -5.28 -9.40
N GLN A 129 4.53 -6.52 -9.23
CA GLN A 129 3.94 -6.98 -7.98
C GLN A 129 4.94 -6.94 -6.82
N ALA A 130 6.19 -7.35 -7.05
CA ALA A 130 7.25 -7.27 -6.05
C ALA A 130 7.54 -5.82 -5.64
N HIS A 131 7.64 -4.89 -6.59
CA HIS A 131 7.84 -3.46 -6.28
C HIS A 131 6.67 -2.89 -5.50
N ARG A 132 5.44 -3.27 -5.86
CA ARG A 132 4.24 -2.87 -5.13
C ARG A 132 4.29 -3.31 -3.68
N LEU A 133 4.69 -4.55 -3.40
CA LEU A 133 4.85 -5.04 -2.04
C LEU A 133 5.92 -4.27 -1.25
N LEU A 134 7.02 -3.88 -1.90
CA LEU A 134 8.04 -3.01 -1.27
C LEU A 134 7.46 -1.64 -0.91
N TRP A 135 6.68 -1.05 -1.81
CA TRP A 135 6.05 0.24 -1.53
C TRP A 135 4.97 0.15 -0.44
N ASP A 136 4.19 -0.94 -0.42
CA ASP A 136 3.23 -1.19 0.64
C ASP A 136 3.95 -1.37 2.00
N ALA A 137 5.15 -1.95 2.02
CA ALA A 137 5.97 -2.06 3.22
C ALA A 137 6.50 -0.69 3.71
N LEU A 138 6.90 0.20 2.80
CA LEU A 138 7.24 1.59 3.15
C LEU A 138 6.04 2.32 3.77
N ASP A 139 4.90 2.25 3.09
CA ASP A 139 3.65 2.86 3.57
C ASP A 139 3.29 2.33 4.96
N TYR A 140 3.54 1.04 5.22
CA TYR A 140 3.24 0.39 6.48
C TYR A 140 4.13 0.95 7.58
N PHE A 141 5.45 1.05 7.32
CA PHE A 141 6.40 1.57 8.29
C PHE A 141 6.11 3.02 8.67
N VAL A 142 5.87 3.88 7.68
CA VAL A 142 5.50 5.29 7.91
C VAL A 142 4.21 5.38 8.70
N SER A 143 3.21 4.56 8.39
CA SER A 143 1.94 4.54 9.11
C SER A 143 2.07 4.08 10.55
N VAL A 144 2.98 3.14 10.84
CA VAL A 144 3.28 2.68 12.21
C VAL A 144 4.02 3.77 13.00
N GLN A 145 4.95 4.50 12.38
CA GLN A 145 5.73 5.55 13.05
C GLN A 145 5.04 6.92 13.16
N ALA A 146 3.95 7.15 12.41
CA ALA A 146 3.25 8.44 12.41
C ALA A 146 2.75 8.87 13.80
N ASP A 147 2.73 10.18 14.08
CA ASP A 147 2.21 10.71 15.35
C ASP A 147 0.74 10.34 15.59
N ALA A 148 -0.05 10.41 14.52
CA ALA A 148 -1.45 10.02 14.50
C ALA A 148 -1.76 9.18 13.27
N PHE A 149 -2.47 8.07 13.46
CA PHE A 149 -2.93 7.21 12.37
C PHE A 149 -4.44 7.30 12.21
N PHE A 150 -4.88 7.53 10.97
CA PHE A 150 -6.28 7.53 10.58
C PHE A 150 -6.52 6.44 9.53
N PRO A 151 -7.25 5.36 9.85
CA PRO A 151 -7.46 4.28 8.91
C PRO A 151 -8.38 4.73 7.78
N GLY A 152 -7.98 4.49 6.52
CA GLY A 152 -8.83 4.76 5.37
C GLY A 152 -10.02 3.79 5.31
N PHE A 153 -9.71 2.50 5.41
CA PHE A 153 -10.69 1.42 5.42
C PHE A 153 -10.21 0.36 6.41
N HIS A 154 -10.99 0.13 7.48
CA HIS A 154 -10.77 -0.97 8.43
C HIS A 154 -12.07 -1.73 8.72
N ASN A 155 -11.99 -3.05 8.91
CA ASN A 155 -13.10 -3.94 9.22
C ASN A 155 -14.18 -3.96 8.12
N ASP A 156 -13.88 -4.70 7.05
CA ASP A 156 -14.74 -4.93 5.89
C ASP A 156 -15.82 -6.00 6.10
N GLY A 157 -15.81 -6.66 7.26
CA GLY A 157 -16.70 -7.77 7.59
C GLY A 157 -16.26 -9.12 7.04
N SER A 158 -15.12 -9.21 6.34
CA SER A 158 -14.55 -10.47 5.84
C SER A 158 -14.03 -11.37 6.97
N GLY A 159 -13.78 -10.78 8.15
CA GLY A 159 -13.15 -11.45 9.27
C GLY A 159 -11.65 -11.61 9.13
N TRP A 160 -11.03 -11.18 8.02
CA TRP A 160 -9.58 -11.17 7.85
C TRP A 160 -9.00 -9.80 8.23
N PRO A 161 -7.75 -9.75 8.74
CA PRO A 161 -7.09 -8.48 9.01
C PRO A 161 -6.81 -7.74 7.70
N ASP A 162 -7.33 -6.53 7.57
CA ASP A 162 -6.92 -5.62 6.50
C ASP A 162 -5.65 -4.84 6.87
N TYR A 163 -5.09 -4.17 5.87
CA TYR A 163 -3.89 -3.35 6.00
C TYR A 163 -3.95 -2.35 7.18
N SER A 164 -5.07 -1.63 7.31
CA SER A 164 -5.28 -0.69 8.41
C SER A 164 -5.31 -1.39 9.77
N SER A 165 -5.94 -2.55 9.86
CA SER A 165 -6.07 -3.33 11.09
C SER A 165 -4.72 -3.82 11.58
N LEU A 166 -3.84 -4.26 10.68
CA LEU A 166 -2.46 -4.63 11.01
C LEU A 166 -1.67 -3.46 11.58
N ILE A 167 -1.79 -2.27 10.98
CA ILE A 167 -1.13 -1.05 11.48
C ILE A 167 -1.68 -0.67 12.85
N MET A 168 -3.00 -0.67 13.02
CA MET A 168 -3.63 -0.28 14.28
C MET A 168 -3.23 -1.19 15.44
N GLY A 169 -3.10 -2.49 15.20
CA GLY A 169 -2.62 -3.43 16.22
C GLY A 169 -1.12 -3.25 16.47
N HIS A 170 -0.28 -3.20 15.44
CA HIS A 170 1.16 -2.99 15.61
C HIS A 170 1.49 -1.68 16.35
N ARG A 171 0.83 -0.57 16.01
CA ARG A 171 0.96 0.71 16.74
C ARG A 171 0.63 0.57 18.22
N LEU A 172 -0.33 -0.28 18.57
CA LEU A 172 -0.71 -0.50 19.97
C LEU A 172 0.34 -1.34 20.72
N TYR A 173 1.03 -2.25 20.03
CA TYR A 173 2.17 -2.99 20.56
C TYR A 173 3.43 -2.12 20.74
N GLN A 174 3.78 -1.34 19.72
CA GLN A 174 5.03 -0.57 19.69
C GLN A 174 4.92 0.78 20.41
N THR A 175 3.82 1.50 20.17
CA THR A 175 3.60 2.88 20.63
C THR A 175 2.16 3.04 21.16
N PRO A 176 1.82 2.43 22.32
CA PRO A 176 0.45 2.47 22.86
C PRO A 176 -0.05 3.88 23.18
N SER A 177 0.86 4.85 23.39
CA SER A 177 0.53 6.26 23.58
C SER A 177 0.24 7.01 22.27
N GLY A 178 0.58 6.44 21.12
CA GLY A 178 0.36 7.02 19.81
C GLY A 178 -1.13 7.11 19.46
N ILE A 179 -1.53 8.21 18.83
CA ILE A 179 -2.95 8.41 18.50
C ILE A 179 -3.32 7.49 17.34
N THR A 180 -4.36 6.70 17.52
CA THR A 180 -4.88 5.78 16.49
C THR A 180 -6.40 5.88 16.48
N TYR A 181 -6.97 6.53 15.47
CA TYR A 181 -8.42 6.70 15.37
C TYR A 181 -9.09 5.42 14.87
N ARG A 182 -10.28 5.12 15.39
CA ARG A 182 -11.09 3.94 14.98
C ARG A 182 -12.53 4.36 14.63
N PRO A 183 -12.71 5.20 13.60
CA PRO A 183 -14.00 5.78 13.28
C PRO A 183 -15.02 4.70 12.87
N ASP A 184 -16.10 4.56 13.65
CA ASP A 184 -17.25 3.75 13.22
C ASP A 184 -17.89 4.35 11.97
N ARG A 185 -17.94 3.57 10.90
CA ARG A 185 -18.41 4.04 9.59
C ARG A 185 -19.89 4.37 9.58
N LYS A 186 -20.71 3.64 10.34
CA LYS A 186 -22.16 3.90 10.42
C LYS A 186 -22.42 5.26 11.06
N THR A 187 -21.74 5.54 12.17
CA THR A 187 -21.82 6.84 12.85
C THR A 187 -21.26 7.97 11.98
N VAL A 188 -20.16 7.72 11.26
CA VAL A 188 -19.59 8.74 10.36
C VAL A 188 -20.51 9.02 9.17
N ALA A 189 -21.17 8.00 8.61
CA ALA A 189 -22.13 8.18 7.51
C ALA A 189 -23.32 9.05 7.93
N THR A 190 -23.93 8.79 9.10
CA THR A 190 -25.05 9.60 9.61
C THR A 190 -24.62 11.03 9.93
N LEU A 191 -23.38 11.23 10.38
CA LEU A 191 -22.82 12.57 10.53
C LEU A 191 -22.74 13.31 9.20
N PHE A 192 -22.36 12.64 8.10
CA PHE A 192 -22.26 13.28 6.79
C PHE A 192 -23.61 13.52 6.11
N GLU A 193 -24.61 12.66 6.31
CA GLU A 193 -25.99 12.91 5.87
C GLU A 193 -26.54 14.23 6.41
N ASN A 194 -26.22 14.57 7.66
CA ASN A 194 -26.67 15.81 8.30
C ASN A 194 -25.97 17.08 7.80
N VAL A 195 -24.90 16.96 7.01
CA VAL A 195 -24.04 18.10 6.59
C VAL A 195 -23.89 18.18 5.07
N SER A 196 -24.66 17.39 4.30
CA SER A 196 -24.63 17.40 2.84
C SER A 196 -24.70 18.80 2.24
N ASP A 197 -25.48 19.69 2.85
CA ASP A 197 -25.76 21.02 2.33
C ASP A 197 -24.65 22.04 2.68
N HIS A 198 -23.81 21.74 3.66
CA HIS A 198 -22.81 22.67 4.23
C HIS A 198 -21.44 22.00 4.43
N LEU A 199 -20.97 21.22 3.45
CA LEU A 199 -19.72 20.44 3.56
C LEU A 199 -18.50 21.25 4.01
N TYR A 200 -18.29 22.45 3.46
CA TYR A 200 -17.07 23.23 3.71
C TYR A 200 -17.10 24.02 5.03
N HIS A 201 -18.29 24.27 5.57
CA HIS A 201 -18.48 25.02 6.82
C HIS A 201 -19.48 24.27 7.72
N PRO A 202 -19.06 23.11 8.27
CA PRO A 202 -19.93 22.30 9.09
C PRO A 202 -20.37 23.06 10.34
N PRO A 203 -21.62 22.89 10.78
CA PRO A 203 -22.12 23.58 11.96
C PRO A 203 -21.39 23.10 13.23
N ARG A 204 -21.39 23.95 14.26
CA ARG A 204 -20.62 23.70 15.51
C ARG A 204 -21.08 22.42 16.21
N ASN A 205 -22.37 22.11 16.18
CA ASN A 205 -22.93 20.88 16.74
C ASN A 205 -22.35 19.63 16.08
N TRP A 206 -22.22 19.62 14.76
CA TRP A 206 -21.61 18.52 14.02
C TRP A 206 -20.14 18.37 14.36
N THR A 207 -19.41 19.49 14.41
CA THR A 207 -17.99 19.51 14.76
C THR A 207 -17.74 18.89 16.14
N MET A 208 -18.59 19.24 17.11
CA MET A 208 -18.56 18.68 18.45
C MET A 208 -18.85 17.17 18.46
N ALA A 209 -19.86 16.73 17.71
CA ALA A 209 -20.24 15.32 17.61
C ALA A 209 -19.15 14.46 16.94
N ALA A 210 -18.59 14.93 15.82
CA ALA A 210 -17.49 14.28 15.12
C ALA A 210 -16.24 14.18 16.01
N ARG A 211 -15.88 15.27 16.69
CA ARG A 211 -14.76 15.30 17.66
C ARG A 211 -14.98 14.33 18.81
N GLN A 212 -16.18 14.30 19.38
CA GLN A 212 -16.52 13.39 20.48
C GLN A 212 -16.40 11.93 20.04
N HIS A 213 -16.94 11.58 18.87
CA HIS A 213 -16.83 10.24 18.29
C HIS A 213 -15.36 9.82 18.11
N LEU A 214 -14.55 10.68 17.49
CA LEU A 214 -13.14 10.39 17.22
C LEU A 214 -12.30 10.30 18.50
N ASN A 215 -12.56 11.15 19.49
CA ASN A 215 -11.89 11.08 20.79
C ASN A 215 -12.26 9.80 21.56
N ASN A 216 -13.51 9.37 21.48
CA ASN A 216 -13.93 8.11 22.08
C ASN A 216 -13.28 6.91 21.36
N SER A 217 -13.15 6.98 20.03
CA SER A 217 -12.56 5.90 19.23
C SER A 217 -11.04 5.80 19.35
N ALA A 218 -10.34 6.89 19.64
CA ALA A 218 -8.91 6.87 19.92
C ALA A 218 -8.57 6.39 21.33
N ARG A 219 -9.56 6.35 22.24
CA ARG A 219 -9.40 5.96 23.65
C ARG A 219 -9.80 4.50 23.87
N ILE A 220 -9.90 4.13 25.16
CA ILE A 220 -10.27 2.80 25.65
C ILE A 220 -11.54 2.26 25.00
N GLU A 221 -12.56 3.09 24.77
CA GLU A 221 -13.82 2.63 24.18
C GLU A 221 -13.63 2.11 22.74
N GLY A 222 -12.80 2.78 21.93
CA GLY A 222 -12.47 2.29 20.60
C GLY A 222 -11.64 1.01 20.62
N ILE A 223 -10.73 0.87 21.58
CA ILE A 223 -9.95 -0.37 21.79
C ILE A 223 -10.88 -1.53 22.18
N LYS A 224 -11.79 -1.32 23.13
CA LYS A 224 -12.79 -2.32 23.55
C LYS A 224 -13.63 -2.77 22.35
N MET A 225 -14.15 -1.82 21.58
CA MET A 225 -14.96 -2.12 20.40
C MET A 225 -14.17 -2.96 19.39
N SER A 226 -12.95 -2.53 19.05
CA SER A 226 -12.08 -3.23 18.10
C SER A 226 -11.67 -4.62 18.61
N ALA A 227 -11.45 -4.78 19.91
CA ALA A 227 -11.13 -6.06 20.53
C ALA A 227 -12.25 -7.09 20.36
N THR A 228 -13.52 -6.68 20.44
CA THR A 228 -14.65 -7.59 20.21
C THR A 228 -14.77 -8.02 18.74
N MET A 229 -14.40 -7.15 17.80
CA MET A 229 -14.59 -7.40 16.36
C MET A 229 -13.42 -8.13 15.69
N SER A 230 -12.18 -7.86 16.11
CA SER A 230 -10.95 -8.38 15.50
C SER A 230 -10.40 -9.65 16.16
N LYS A 231 -10.97 -10.06 17.30
CA LYS A 231 -10.46 -11.14 18.17
C LYS A 231 -10.06 -12.45 17.47
N PRO A 232 -10.81 -13.00 16.51
CA PRO A 232 -10.56 -14.37 16.05
C PRO A 232 -9.52 -14.50 14.93
N ALA A 233 -8.98 -13.41 14.39
CA ALA A 233 -8.42 -13.44 13.03
C ALA A 233 -6.89 -13.35 12.93
N SER A 234 -6.24 -12.51 13.73
CA SER A 234 -4.78 -12.29 13.65
C SER A 234 -4.24 -11.59 14.90
N PHE A 235 -3.11 -12.08 15.42
CA PHE A 235 -2.40 -11.51 16.56
C PHE A 235 -1.99 -10.05 16.33
N LEU A 236 -1.47 -9.72 15.15
CA LEU A 236 -0.99 -8.38 14.82
C LEU A 236 -2.11 -7.37 14.60
N ALA A 237 -3.29 -7.83 14.20
CA ALA A 237 -4.47 -6.97 14.05
C ALA A 237 -5.32 -6.90 15.32
N HIS A 238 -5.07 -7.79 16.28
CA HIS A 238 -5.78 -7.80 17.54
C HIS A 238 -5.24 -6.68 18.45
N PRO A 239 -6.09 -5.73 18.90
CA PRO A 239 -5.64 -4.58 19.66
C PRO A 239 -5.26 -4.90 21.12
N LEU A 240 -5.41 -6.13 21.59
CA LEU A 240 -5.02 -6.50 22.96
C LEU A 240 -4.10 -7.72 22.87
N PRO A 241 -2.93 -7.74 23.52
CA PRO A 241 -2.12 -8.94 23.51
C PRO A 241 -2.72 -9.99 24.44
N GLU A 242 -3.30 -11.06 23.87
CA GLU A 242 -3.73 -12.23 24.65
C GLU A 242 -2.55 -13.00 25.26
N CYS A 243 -1.34 -12.82 24.73
CA CYS A 243 -0.10 -13.37 25.28
C CYS A 243 0.59 -12.45 26.29
N SER A 244 -0.08 -11.39 26.73
CA SER A 244 0.42 -10.60 27.87
C SER A 244 0.37 -11.47 29.10
N CYS A 245 1.46 -11.45 29.87
CA CYS A 245 1.50 -12.09 31.16
C CYS A 245 1.93 -11.04 32.19
N ARG A 246 1.46 -11.16 33.42
CA ARG A 246 1.85 -10.21 34.46
C ARG A 246 3.21 -10.59 34.99
N THR A 247 4.13 -9.62 35.00
CA THR A 247 5.31 -9.75 35.84
C THR A 247 4.88 -9.42 37.28
N ALA A 248 5.37 -10.18 38.26
CA ALA A 248 4.95 -10.10 39.67
C ALA A 248 5.09 -8.71 40.34
N LYS A 249 5.65 -7.70 39.65
CA LYS A 249 5.84 -6.32 40.12
C LYS A 249 4.94 -5.29 39.41
N SER A 250 4.09 -5.70 38.46
CA SER A 250 3.21 -4.76 37.74
C SER A 250 2.06 -4.28 38.65
N PRO A 251 1.80 -2.95 38.74
CA PRO A 251 0.67 -2.43 39.50
C PRO A 251 -0.64 -3.09 39.05
N VAL A 252 -1.59 -3.25 39.98
CA VAL A 252 -2.90 -3.84 39.67
C VAL A 252 -3.61 -2.96 38.65
N VAL A 253 -3.61 -3.38 37.39
CA VAL A 253 -4.37 -2.72 36.33
C VAL A 253 -5.84 -3.06 36.50
N GLN A 254 -6.72 -2.07 36.38
CA GLN A 254 -8.15 -2.31 36.45
C GLN A 254 -8.58 -3.18 35.26
N PRO A 255 -9.30 -4.30 35.51
CA PRO A 255 -9.71 -5.19 34.43
C PRO A 255 -10.70 -4.48 33.50
N VAL A 256 -10.45 -4.59 32.20
CA VAL A 256 -11.33 -4.04 31.17
C VAL A 256 -12.37 -5.09 30.85
N LYS A 257 -13.65 -4.75 31.04
CA LYS A 257 -14.78 -5.62 30.71
C LYS A 257 -15.56 -5.08 29.52
N ASP A 258 -16.14 -5.98 28.75
CA ASP A 258 -17.11 -5.65 27.70
C ASP A 258 -18.49 -5.25 28.30
N LYS A 259 -19.46 -4.95 27.43
CA LYS A 259 -20.83 -4.60 27.82
C LYS A 259 -21.61 -5.76 28.48
N HIS A 260 -21.13 -7.00 28.34
CA HIS A 260 -21.73 -8.22 28.86
C HIS A 260 -20.99 -8.77 30.10
N GLY A 261 -19.94 -8.08 30.55
CA GLY A 261 -19.13 -8.46 31.72
C GLY A 261 -17.96 -9.42 31.42
N ALA A 262 -17.72 -9.78 30.16
CA ALA A 262 -16.57 -10.60 29.76
C ALA A 262 -15.28 -9.78 29.87
N LEU A 263 -14.22 -10.39 30.41
CA LEU A 263 -12.90 -9.76 30.52
C LEU A 263 -12.27 -9.63 29.12
N LEU A 264 -11.93 -8.39 28.75
CA LEU A 264 -11.15 -8.05 27.57
C LEU A 264 -9.66 -7.91 27.92
N PHE A 265 -9.33 -7.44 29.12
CA PHE A 265 -7.95 -7.24 29.60
C PHE A 265 -7.89 -7.37 31.13
N GLY A 266 -6.76 -7.84 31.67
CA GLY A 266 -6.55 -7.98 33.12
C GLY A 266 -7.00 -9.31 33.74
N GLY A 267 -7.14 -10.35 32.92
CA GLY A 267 -7.28 -11.75 33.35
C GLY A 267 -6.06 -12.61 33.00
N GLU A 268 -4.91 -11.96 32.80
CA GLU A 268 -3.67 -12.57 32.32
C GLU A 268 -2.97 -13.36 33.42
N GLU A 269 -2.43 -14.53 33.05
CA GLU A 269 -1.60 -15.37 33.92
C GLU A 269 -0.24 -14.70 34.21
N ASP A 270 0.43 -15.14 35.27
CA ASP A 270 1.78 -14.68 35.57
C ASP A 270 2.78 -15.18 34.51
N CYS A 271 3.74 -14.34 34.15
CA CYS A 271 4.75 -14.70 33.16
C CYS A 271 5.60 -15.89 33.63
N PRO A 272 5.98 -16.81 32.72
CA PRO A 272 6.98 -17.81 33.03
C PRO A 272 8.28 -17.19 33.55
N ASP A 273 8.90 -17.81 34.55
CA ASP A 273 10.11 -17.32 35.22
C ASP A 273 11.26 -16.97 34.25
N TRP A 274 11.38 -17.69 33.13
CA TRP A 274 12.42 -17.45 32.14
C TRP A 274 12.26 -16.09 31.44
N MET A 275 11.03 -15.63 31.17
CA MET A 275 10.78 -14.32 30.57
C MET A 275 11.10 -13.18 31.54
N VAL A 276 10.75 -13.35 32.81
CA VAL A 276 11.05 -12.38 33.88
C VAL A 276 12.56 -12.20 34.06
N ARG A 277 13.33 -13.30 33.97
CA ARG A 277 14.79 -13.28 34.05
C ARG A 277 15.42 -12.57 32.84
N THR A 278 14.92 -12.82 31.63
CA THR A 278 15.40 -12.14 30.41
C THR A 278 15.16 -10.64 30.49
N LEU A 279 13.99 -10.19 30.97
CA LEU A 279 13.69 -8.76 31.15
C LEU A 279 14.60 -8.08 32.19
N ALA A 280 15.03 -8.81 33.22
CA ALA A 280 15.98 -8.29 34.21
C ALA A 280 17.43 -8.20 33.70
N LEU A 281 17.75 -8.90 32.61
CA LEU A 281 19.06 -8.88 31.95
C LEU A 281 19.17 -7.79 30.87
N VAL A 282 18.05 -7.24 30.40
CA VAL A 282 18.04 -6.08 29.48
C VAL A 282 18.38 -4.83 30.30
N PRO A 283 19.54 -4.18 30.09
CA PRO A 283 19.86 -2.97 30.82
C PRO A 283 18.92 -1.86 30.37
N THR A 284 18.26 -1.20 31.33
CA THR A 284 17.54 0.05 31.13
C THR A 284 18.55 1.16 30.83
N LYS A 285 19.06 1.21 29.59
CA LYS A 285 19.71 2.42 29.08
C LYS A 285 18.61 3.44 28.75
N ASN A 286 18.27 4.26 29.73
CA ASN A 286 17.84 5.63 29.45
C ASN A 286 19.03 6.32 28.79
N ASN A 287 19.04 6.43 27.46
CA ASN A 287 19.87 7.38 26.73
C ASN A 287 19.14 7.75 25.44
N GLU A 288 19.14 9.05 25.15
CA GLU A 288 18.78 9.66 23.87
C GLU A 288 19.42 8.89 22.70
N PRO A 289 18.83 8.92 21.49
CA PRO A 289 19.39 8.22 20.35
C PRO A 289 20.66 8.95 19.89
N GLN A 290 21.81 8.49 20.37
CA GLN A 290 23.06 8.66 19.63
C GLN A 290 23.06 7.65 18.49
N SER A 291 23.18 8.18 17.27
CA SER A 291 23.51 7.45 16.05
C SER A 291 24.77 6.62 16.31
N GLU A 292 24.61 5.30 16.42
CA GLU A 292 25.74 4.38 16.34
C GLU A 292 25.89 3.97 14.87
N ASP A 293 26.94 4.51 14.28
CA ASP A 293 27.47 4.17 12.96
C ASP A 293 27.64 2.66 12.83
N TYR A 294 26.97 2.06 11.86
CA TYR A 294 27.33 0.73 11.36
C TYR A 294 28.56 0.89 10.47
N GLU A 295 29.76 0.83 11.05
CA GLU A 295 30.93 0.39 10.30
C GLU A 295 30.80 -1.12 10.07
N GLY A 296 30.26 -1.48 8.90
CA GLY A 296 30.51 -2.78 8.30
C GLY A 296 31.81 -2.70 7.52
N GLU A 297 32.88 -3.27 8.07
CA GLU A 297 34.12 -3.54 7.34
C GLU A 297 33.78 -4.39 6.10
N LEU A 298 33.81 -3.75 4.92
CA LEU A 298 33.93 -4.42 3.62
C LEU A 298 35.42 -4.71 3.39
N PRO A 299 35.81 -5.90 2.88
CA PRO A 299 37.18 -6.11 2.45
C PRO A 299 37.47 -5.23 1.23
N GLU A 300 38.52 -4.42 1.35
CA GLU A 300 39.13 -3.67 0.26
C GLU A 300 39.71 -4.62 -0.79
N ASP A 301 39.31 -4.43 -2.05
CA ASP A 301 40.09 -4.80 -3.22
C ASP A 301 39.92 -3.67 -4.25
N ASP A 302 41.01 -2.95 -4.53
CA ASP A 302 41.14 -1.89 -5.53
C ASP A 302 42.60 -1.91 -6.05
N PRO A 303 42.98 -1.32 -7.20
CA PRO A 303 42.33 -1.23 -8.51
C PRO A 303 43.21 -1.85 -9.62
N SER A 304 42.67 -2.03 -10.83
CA SER A 304 43.50 -1.91 -12.04
C SER A 304 42.80 -1.07 -13.11
N GLN A 305 43.53 -0.05 -13.54
CA GLN A 305 43.25 0.95 -14.57
C GLN A 305 43.10 0.35 -15.98
N ASP A 306 42.67 1.25 -16.88
CA ASP A 306 42.60 1.19 -18.35
C ASP A 306 41.25 0.70 -18.93
N THR A 307 40.57 1.38 -19.83
CA THR A 307 40.89 2.58 -20.64
C THR A 307 39.60 3.23 -21.12
N GLN A 308 39.69 4.52 -21.42
CA GLN A 308 38.70 5.32 -22.13
C GLN A 308 38.26 4.68 -23.45
N GLN A 309 36.95 4.69 -23.75
CA GLN A 309 36.49 4.98 -25.10
C GLN A 309 35.11 5.62 -25.09
N GLU A 310 35.07 6.88 -25.49
CA GLU A 310 33.89 7.61 -25.92
C GLU A 310 33.16 6.84 -27.04
N SER A 311 31.83 6.79 -26.94
CA SER A 311 31.01 6.86 -28.15
C SER A 311 29.74 7.62 -27.86
N ASP A 312 29.69 8.84 -28.38
CA ASP A 312 28.48 9.64 -28.59
C ASP A 312 27.33 8.79 -29.11
N ARG A 313 26.18 8.90 -28.45
CA ARG A 313 24.88 8.86 -29.13
C ARG A 313 23.85 9.63 -28.33
N SER A 314 23.58 10.83 -28.84
CA SER A 314 22.40 11.62 -28.59
C SER A 314 21.14 10.80 -28.82
N ASP A 315 20.31 10.63 -27.79
CA ASP A 315 18.92 10.25 -28.00
C ASP A 315 17.98 11.25 -27.31
N THR A 316 17.33 11.99 -28.18
CA THR A 316 16.24 12.93 -28.02
C THR A 316 15.18 12.43 -27.03
N ASN A 317 14.96 13.20 -25.97
CA ASN A 317 13.74 13.18 -25.15
C ASN A 317 12.51 13.32 -26.05
N LYS A 318 11.69 12.27 -26.12
CA LYS A 318 10.28 12.38 -26.51
C LYS A 318 9.42 12.10 -25.27
N SER A 319 8.79 13.17 -24.81
CA SER A 319 7.64 13.15 -23.92
C SER A 319 6.54 12.29 -24.52
N GLU A 320 6.09 11.28 -23.78
CA GLU A 320 4.82 10.60 -24.04
C GLU A 320 3.69 11.59 -23.68
N GLN A 321 3.08 12.16 -24.72
CA GLN A 321 1.78 12.84 -24.62
C GLN A 321 0.71 11.76 -24.83
N ASP A 322 -0.10 11.54 -23.79
CA ASP A 322 -1.34 10.80 -23.87
C ASP A 322 -2.33 11.61 -24.72
N GLU A 323 -2.49 11.26 -26.00
CA GLU A 323 -3.60 11.78 -26.81
C GLU A 323 -4.84 10.90 -26.59
N GLU A 324 -5.75 11.44 -25.79
CA GLU A 324 -7.13 10.99 -25.62
C GLU A 324 -7.88 11.14 -26.96
N MET A 325 -8.21 10.01 -27.60
CA MET A 325 -8.98 9.98 -28.84
C MET A 325 -10.47 10.22 -28.52
N ASP A 326 -11.01 11.35 -29.00
CA ASP A 326 -12.44 11.68 -29.00
C ASP A 326 -13.18 10.78 -30.01
N PRO A 327 -14.33 10.15 -29.69
CA PRO A 327 -14.96 9.18 -30.59
C PRO A 327 -15.70 9.78 -31.79
N ASP A 328 -15.70 11.10 -31.97
CA ASP A 328 -16.49 11.80 -33.00
C ASP A 328 -15.68 12.69 -33.98
N ASP A 329 -14.36 12.45 -34.15
CA ASP A 329 -13.54 13.09 -35.22
C ASP A 329 -13.07 12.09 -36.32
#